data_AF-A0A3P6PW79-F1
#
_entry.id   AF-A0A3P6PW79-F1
#
_cell.length_a   1.000
_cell.length_b   1.000
_cell.length_c   1.000
_cell.angle_alpha   90.00
_cell.angle_beta   90.00
_cell.angle_gamma   90.00
#
_symmetry.space_group_name_H-M   'P 1'
#
loop_
_entity.id
_entity.type
_entity.pdbx_description
1 polymer ?
#
loop_
_entity_poly.entity_id
_entity_poly.type
_entity_poly.pdbx_seq_one_letter_code
_entity_poly.pdbx_strand_id
1 'polypeptide(L)'
;MKPTDTALARFYGLPKVHKPNVPLRSIVALKCSPTYNLAKWMYSKLKFLQDNSDASVRSASQFLADLHGRRIQTDEMMVSFDVTSVFTSTSLYLARDVLRRKHDELYDKTQSSLKNEHLMGQYDSGDRNVFYFSIYAFVIVKRNMLQNFHEILNSIFPDAQFTSEEERDQQLPFLDVLFMRTFDGKIETTVYRKATNTTQ
;
A
#
# COMPACT_ATOMS: atom_id res chain seq x y z
N MET A 1 7.95 -39.23 19.31
CA MET A 1 7.50 -38.21 18.33
C MET A 1 8.10 -38.61 16.98
N LYS A 2 7.31 -38.96 15.96
CA LYS A 2 7.86 -39.24 14.61
C LYS A 2 8.19 -37.90 13.94
N PRO A 3 9.34 -37.74 13.26
CA PRO A 3 9.63 -36.52 12.52
C PRO A 3 8.56 -36.38 11.43
N THR A 4 7.85 -35.26 11.44
CA THR A 4 6.97 -34.90 10.32
C THR A 4 7.87 -34.39 9.21
N ASP A 5 7.77 -34.99 8.04
CA ASP A 5 8.60 -34.68 6.86
C ASP A 5 8.56 -33.16 6.59
N THR A 6 9.68 -32.50 6.88
CA THR A 6 9.78 -31.04 6.82
C THR A 6 10.34 -30.67 5.46
N ALA A 7 9.52 -30.06 4.62
CA ALA A 7 9.91 -29.71 3.26
C ALA A 7 10.81 -28.46 3.26
N LEU A 8 11.87 -28.46 2.46
CA LEU A 8 12.66 -27.25 2.21
C LEU A 8 11.80 -26.14 1.61
N ALA A 9 12.14 -24.88 1.92
CA ALA A 9 11.53 -23.73 1.27
C ALA A 9 11.73 -23.80 -0.25
N ARG A 10 10.69 -23.50 -1.02
CA ARG A 10 10.73 -23.55 -2.48
C ARG A 10 10.88 -22.14 -3.04
N PHE A 11 11.88 -21.94 -3.91
CA PHE A 11 12.04 -20.72 -4.67
C PHE A 11 11.59 -20.94 -6.11
N TYR A 12 10.65 -20.14 -6.60
CA TYR A 12 10.17 -20.20 -7.98
C TYR A 12 9.74 -18.82 -8.48
N GLY A 13 9.63 -18.66 -9.80
CA GLY A 13 9.20 -17.42 -10.43
C GLY A 13 7.78 -17.53 -11.01
N LEU A 14 6.94 -16.52 -10.78
CA LEU A 14 5.64 -16.38 -11.45
C LEU A 14 5.75 -15.37 -12.61
N PRO A 15 5.41 -15.74 -13.86
CA PRO A 15 5.46 -14.82 -15.00
C PRO A 15 4.59 -13.58 -14.82
N LYS A 16 5.15 -12.39 -15.02
CA LYS A 16 4.39 -11.12 -15.11
C LYS A 16 3.97 -10.86 -16.56
N VAL A 17 2.96 -11.59 -17.03
CA VAL A 17 2.48 -11.60 -18.43
C VAL A 17 1.99 -10.25 -18.99
N HIS A 18 1.75 -9.27 -18.12
CA HIS A 18 1.35 -7.91 -18.50
C HIS A 18 2.54 -6.94 -18.66
N LYS A 19 3.78 -7.40 -18.45
CA LYS A 19 5.00 -6.57 -18.60
C LYS A 19 5.78 -6.98 -19.86
N PRO A 20 6.52 -6.05 -20.50
CA PRO A 20 7.40 -6.40 -21.61
C PRO A 20 8.46 -7.41 -21.14
N ASN A 21 8.84 -8.34 -22.02
CA ASN A 21 9.79 -9.43 -21.74
C ASN A 21 9.36 -10.41 -20.63
N VAL A 22 8.10 -10.33 -20.16
CA VAL A 22 7.48 -11.24 -19.19
C VAL A 22 8.41 -11.62 -18.01
N PRO A 23 8.94 -10.64 -17.24
CA PRO A 23 9.84 -10.92 -16.14
C PRO A 23 9.16 -11.79 -15.08
N LEU A 24 9.95 -12.64 -14.41
CA LEU A 24 9.45 -13.47 -13.32
C LEU A 24 9.34 -12.66 -12.01
N ARG A 25 8.24 -12.85 -11.27
CA ARG A 25 8.12 -12.47 -9.87
C ARG A 25 8.67 -13.62 -9.03
N SER A 26 9.84 -13.43 -8.43
CA SER A 26 10.41 -14.38 -7.48
C SER A 26 9.50 -14.57 -6.27
N ILE A 27 9.24 -15.83 -5.89
CA ILE A 27 8.43 -16.23 -4.74
C ILE A 27 9.23 -17.24 -3.91
N VAL A 28 9.29 -17.01 -2.61
CA VAL A 28 9.80 -17.97 -1.62
C VAL A 28 8.60 -18.59 -0.89
N ALA A 29 8.23 -19.81 -1.23
CA ALA A 29 7.18 -20.54 -0.54
C ALA A 29 7.75 -21.22 0.71
N LEU A 30 7.37 -20.70 1.88
CA LEU A 30 7.77 -21.20 3.19
C LEU A 30 6.80 -22.25 3.76
N LYS A 31 5.69 -22.55 3.08
CA LYS A 31 4.68 -23.50 3.58
C LYS A 31 5.32 -24.88 3.78
N CYS A 32 5.13 -25.47 4.97
CA CYS A 32 5.75 -26.73 5.40
C CYS A 32 7.27 -26.69 5.65
N SER A 33 7.89 -25.50 5.69
CA SER A 33 9.30 -25.33 6.05
C SER A 33 9.52 -25.28 7.57
N PRO A 34 10.76 -25.53 8.06
CA PRO A 34 11.06 -25.48 9.49
C PRO A 34 10.75 -24.12 10.13
N THR A 35 10.87 -23.03 9.36
CA THR A 35 10.66 -21.65 9.83
C THR A 35 9.20 -21.20 9.72
N TYR A 36 8.32 -21.97 9.09
CA TYR A 36 6.92 -21.59 8.86
C TYR A 36 6.17 -21.27 10.16
N ASN A 37 6.24 -22.17 11.15
CA ASN A 37 5.53 -22.00 12.41
C ASN A 37 6.09 -20.83 13.22
N LEU A 38 7.41 -20.61 13.17
CA LEU A 38 8.04 -19.45 13.80
C LEU A 38 7.60 -18.14 13.13
N ALA A 39 7.60 -18.08 11.80
CA ALA A 39 7.13 -16.92 11.05
C ALA A 39 5.65 -16.62 11.33
N LYS A 40 4.80 -17.66 11.37
CA LYS A 40 3.38 -17.52 11.73
C LYS A 40 3.19 -17.03 13.16
N TRP A 41 3.99 -17.52 14.10
CA TRP A 41 3.98 -17.07 15.48
C TRP A 41 4.43 -15.61 15.59
N MET A 42 5.54 -15.22 14.95
CA MET A 42 6.01 -13.83 14.89
C MET A 42 4.95 -12.91 14.30
N TYR A 43 4.31 -13.30 13.19
CA TYR A 43 3.18 -12.56 12.62
C TYR A 43 2.04 -12.40 13.63
N SER A 44 1.67 -13.45 14.37
CA SER A 44 0.62 -13.36 15.39
C SER A 44 0.93 -12.36 16.50
N LYS A 45 2.23 -12.15 16.78
CA LYS A 45 2.71 -11.17 17.74
C LYS A 45 2.85 -9.78 17.15
N LEU A 46 3.09 -9.63 15.85
CA LEU A 46 3.29 -8.32 15.20
C LEU A 46 2.04 -7.78 14.50
N LYS A 47 0.98 -8.59 14.33
CA LYS A 47 -0.25 -8.18 13.63
C LYS A 47 -0.91 -6.93 14.21
N PHE A 48 -0.71 -6.66 15.51
CA PHE A 48 -1.28 -5.47 16.15
C PHE A 48 -0.61 -4.17 15.67
N LEU A 49 0.61 -4.24 15.13
CA LEU A 49 1.29 -3.09 14.51
C LEU A 49 0.67 -2.72 13.15
N GLN A 50 -0.22 -3.56 12.62
CA GLN A 50 -0.79 -3.43 11.29
C GLN A 50 -2.06 -2.55 11.26
N ASP A 51 -2.65 -2.15 12.40
CA ASP A 51 -3.92 -1.42 12.48
C ASP A 51 -3.95 -0.46 13.69
N ASN A 52 -4.55 0.75 13.70
CA ASN A 52 -5.69 1.30 12.97
C ASN A 52 -5.39 2.76 12.54
N SER A 53 -5.05 3.00 11.28
CA SER A 53 -5.12 4.36 10.72
C SER A 53 -6.49 4.55 10.08
N ASP A 54 -7.14 5.69 10.32
CA ASP A 54 -8.44 6.01 9.73
C ASP A 54 -8.43 6.03 8.19
N ALA A 55 -7.25 6.11 7.58
CA ALA A 55 -7.05 6.08 6.13
C ALA A 55 -6.79 4.67 5.55
N SER A 56 -6.72 3.63 6.38
CA SER A 56 -6.48 2.24 5.94
C SER A 56 -7.78 1.58 5.50
N VAL A 57 -7.82 1.08 4.26
CA VAL A 57 -9.01 0.40 3.73
C VAL A 57 -8.77 -1.10 3.67
N ARG A 58 -9.64 -1.88 4.32
CA ARG A 58 -9.49 -3.34 4.46
C ARG A 58 -10.18 -4.14 3.37
N SER A 59 -11.07 -3.51 2.60
CA SER A 59 -11.86 -4.17 1.54
C SER A 59 -12.13 -3.23 0.37
N ALA A 60 -12.15 -3.78 -0.85
CA ALA A 60 -12.57 -3.06 -2.04
C ALA A 60 -14.01 -2.53 -1.94
N SER A 61 -14.90 -3.25 -1.25
CA SER A 61 -16.28 -2.78 -1.05
C SER A 61 -16.34 -1.54 -0.16
N GLN A 62 -15.55 -1.50 0.91
CA GLN A 62 -15.43 -0.35 1.79
C GLN A 62 -14.83 0.84 1.04
N PHE A 63 -13.80 0.59 0.24
CA PHE A 63 -13.19 1.62 -0.61
C PHE A 63 -14.18 2.32 -1.53
N LEU A 64 -14.97 1.51 -2.26
CA LEU A 64 -15.95 2.03 -3.19
C LEU A 64 -17.06 2.79 -2.46
N ALA A 65 -17.46 2.34 -1.27
CA ALA A 65 -18.39 3.05 -0.43
C ALA A 65 -17.82 4.41 0.04
N ASP A 66 -16.53 4.45 0.43
CA ASP A 66 -15.88 5.68 0.88
C ASP A 66 -15.68 6.71 -0.25
N LEU A 67 -15.57 6.23 -1.49
CA LEU A 67 -15.52 7.06 -2.70
C LEU A 67 -16.91 7.45 -3.22
N HIS A 68 -17.96 6.71 -2.85
CA HIS A 68 -19.31 6.95 -3.32
C HIS A 68 -19.82 8.33 -2.90
N GLY A 69 -20.31 9.11 -3.87
CA GLY A 69 -20.80 10.46 -3.63
C GLY A 69 -19.72 11.53 -3.53
N ARG A 70 -18.43 11.19 -3.67
CA ARG A 70 -17.36 12.18 -3.79
C ARG A 70 -17.38 12.86 -5.14
N ARG A 71 -17.00 14.14 -5.13
CA ARG A 71 -16.83 14.95 -6.34
C ARG A 71 -15.41 15.49 -6.37
N ILE A 72 -14.67 15.17 -7.42
CA ILE A 72 -13.33 15.67 -7.67
C ILE A 72 -13.46 17.08 -8.27
N GLN A 73 -12.77 18.04 -7.68
CA GLN A 73 -12.73 19.43 -8.16
C GLN A 73 -11.82 19.57 -9.40
N THR A 74 -11.97 20.64 -10.18
CA THR A 74 -11.20 20.83 -11.42
C THR A 74 -9.69 20.98 -11.17
N ASP A 75 -9.30 21.49 -10.01
CA ASP A 75 -7.91 21.59 -9.53
C ASP A 75 -7.38 20.31 -8.88
N GLU A 76 -8.24 19.29 -8.71
CA GLU A 76 -7.90 17.99 -8.15
C GLU A 76 -7.76 16.91 -9.23
N MET A 77 -7.00 15.88 -8.90
CA MET A 77 -6.81 14.68 -9.72
C MET A 77 -6.63 13.43 -8.87
N MET A 78 -6.98 12.28 -9.43
CA MET A 78 -6.69 10.98 -8.84
C MET A 78 -5.23 10.58 -9.16
N VAL A 79 -4.55 10.03 -8.16
CA VAL A 79 -3.18 9.53 -8.28
C VAL A 79 -3.09 8.23 -7.50
N SER A 80 -2.46 7.23 -8.08
CA SER A 80 -2.09 6.02 -7.35
C SER A 80 -0.59 5.98 -7.12
N PHE A 81 -0.18 5.51 -5.95
CA PHE A 81 1.21 5.29 -5.59
C PHE A 81 1.46 3.80 -5.39
N ASP A 82 2.60 3.33 -5.88
CA ASP A 82 3.13 1.99 -5.66
C ASP A 82 4.58 2.09 -5.17
N VAL A 83 4.95 1.24 -4.20
CA VAL A 83 6.32 1.17 -3.71
C VAL A 83 7.12 0.19 -4.54
N THR A 84 8.24 0.65 -5.07
CA THR A 84 9.11 -0.19 -5.86
C THR A 84 9.80 -1.25 -5.00
N SER A 85 9.57 -2.51 -5.36
CA SER A 85 10.40 -3.66 -4.94
C SER A 85 10.62 -3.81 -3.43
N VAL A 86 9.60 -3.50 -2.61
CA VAL A 86 9.63 -3.47 -1.13
C VAL A 86 10.46 -4.61 -0.52
N PHE A 87 10.32 -5.84 -1.00
CA PHE A 87 10.99 -7.00 -0.42
C PHE A 87 12.49 -7.09 -0.67
N THR A 88 13.01 -6.42 -1.70
CA THR A 88 14.44 -6.44 -2.06
C THR A 88 15.13 -5.11 -1.77
N SER A 89 14.38 -4.00 -1.72
CA SER A 89 14.92 -2.65 -1.46
C SER A 89 14.85 -2.23 -0.01
N THR A 90 13.96 -2.80 0.81
CA THR A 90 13.83 -2.39 2.22
C THR A 90 15.01 -2.91 3.04
N SER A 91 15.83 -1.97 3.54
CA SER A 91 16.89 -2.28 4.49
C SER A 91 16.33 -2.88 5.78
N LEU A 92 16.98 -3.92 6.31
CA LEU A 92 16.66 -4.49 7.61
C LEU A 92 16.76 -3.46 8.74
N TYR A 93 17.63 -2.46 8.57
CA TYR A 93 17.75 -1.35 9.52
C TYR A 93 16.46 -0.53 9.58
N LEU A 94 15.93 -0.14 8.42
CA LEU A 94 14.69 0.62 8.31
C LEU A 94 13.50 -0.16 8.88
N ALA A 95 13.39 -1.44 8.54
CA ALA A 95 12.34 -2.31 9.08
C ALA A 95 12.40 -2.39 10.61
N ARG A 96 13.60 -2.55 11.19
CA ARG A 96 13.80 -2.58 12.65
C ARG A 96 13.44 -1.24 13.31
N ASP A 97 13.83 -0.13 12.69
CA ASP A 97 13.57 1.21 13.21
C ASP A 97 12.07 1.54 13.23
N VAL A 98 11.35 1.25 12.15
CA VAL A 98 9.89 1.41 12.08
C VAL A 98 9.18 0.53 13.11
N LEU A 99 9.64 -0.72 13.28
CA LEU A 99 9.09 -1.61 14.31
C LEU A 99 9.29 -1.05 15.72
N ARG A 100 10.46 -0.47 16.02
CA ARG A 100 10.73 0.18 17.31
C ARG A 100 9.81 1.38 17.52
N ARG A 101 9.75 2.31 16.56
CA ARG A 101 8.91 3.51 16.66
C ARG A 101 7.43 3.16 16.90
N LYS A 102 6.87 2.24 16.12
CA LYS A 102 5.47 1.80 16.33
C LYS A 102 5.24 1.12 17.67
N HIS A 103 6.21 0.35 18.15
CA HIS A 103 6.13 -0.26 19.47
C HIS A 103 6.07 0.81 20.57
N ASP A 104 6.92 1.83 20.48
CA ASP A 104 7.00 2.93 21.45
C ASP A 104 5.73 3.79 21.42
N GLU A 105 5.22 4.17 20.24
CA GLU A 105 3.95 4.92 20.08
C GLU A 105 2.75 4.19 20.72
N LEU A 106 2.68 2.87 20.58
CA LEU A 106 1.60 2.07 21.15
C LEU A 106 1.76 1.87 22.66
N TYR A 107 3.00 1.81 23.13
CA TYR A 107 3.33 1.77 24.57
C TYR A 107 2.91 3.07 25.26
N ASP A 108 3.19 4.23 24.64
CA ASP A 108 2.80 5.54 25.16
C ASP A 108 1.29 5.78 25.12
N LYS A 109 0.59 5.31 24.08
CA LYS A 109 -0.89 5.35 24.01
C LYS A 109 -1.57 4.49 25.08
N THR A 110 -0.92 3.42 25.55
CA THR A 110 -1.47 2.58 26.63
C THR A 110 -1.23 3.16 28.03
N GLN A 111 -0.27 4.07 28.21
CA GLN A 111 -0.05 4.81 29.47
C GLN A 111 -0.67 6.21 29.51
N SER A 112 -0.87 6.89 28.38
CA SER A 112 -1.38 8.28 28.33
C SER A 112 -2.87 8.37 27.92
N SER A 113 -3.77 8.26 28.91
CA SER A 113 -5.13 8.82 28.80
C SER A 113 -5.16 10.36 28.96
N LEU A 114 -4.01 11.01 29.15
CA LEU A 114 -3.91 12.46 29.33
C LEU A 114 -2.63 12.96 28.65
N LYS A 115 -2.82 13.96 27.77
CA LYS A 115 -1.83 14.71 26.98
C LYS A 115 -1.53 14.12 25.60
N ASN A 116 -2.29 14.57 24.61
CA ASN A 116 -1.81 14.71 23.23
C ASN A 116 -2.54 15.91 22.59
N GLU A 117 -2.15 17.12 23.00
CA GLU A 117 -2.12 18.25 22.07
C GLU A 117 -0.66 18.56 21.83
N HIS A 118 -0.32 18.92 20.59
CA HIS A 118 1.01 19.33 20.15
C HIS A 118 1.93 18.18 19.73
N LEU A 119 1.81 17.75 18.45
CA LEU A 119 2.91 17.39 17.52
C LEU A 119 2.46 16.77 16.18
N MET A 120 1.18 16.88 15.80
CA MET A 120 0.68 16.47 14.46
C MET A 120 -0.01 17.61 13.69
N GLY A 121 0.34 18.86 13.97
CA GLY A 121 -0.37 20.05 13.51
C GLY A 121 -0.09 20.55 12.09
N GLN A 122 0.51 19.77 11.18
CA GLN A 122 0.73 20.23 9.80
C GLN A 122 0.27 19.28 8.69
N TYR A 123 -0.21 18.07 9.02
CA TYR A 123 -0.97 17.20 8.11
C TYR A 123 -1.93 16.40 8.99
N ASP A 124 -2.89 17.09 9.61
CA ASP A 124 -3.99 16.44 10.31
C ASP A 124 -4.85 15.71 9.27
N SER A 125 -4.62 14.40 9.19
CA SER A 125 -5.55 13.26 9.29
C SER A 125 -7.08 13.44 9.22
N GLY A 126 -7.62 14.57 8.79
CA GLY A 126 -9.03 14.75 8.42
C GLY A 126 -9.28 14.68 6.91
N ASP A 127 -8.23 14.69 6.09
CA ASP A 127 -8.35 14.58 4.64
C ASP A 127 -8.72 13.16 4.25
N ARG A 128 -10.03 12.97 4.17
CA ARG A 128 -10.76 11.84 3.62
C ARG A 128 -10.29 11.42 2.20
N ASN A 129 -9.25 12.02 1.62
CA ASN A 129 -8.83 11.92 0.23
C ASN A 129 -7.65 10.96 -0.01
N VAL A 130 -7.09 10.38 1.05
CA VAL A 130 -5.99 9.41 0.98
C VAL A 130 -6.49 8.05 1.46
N PHE A 131 -6.31 7.03 0.64
CA PHE A 131 -6.74 5.66 0.92
C PHE A 131 -5.57 4.69 0.75
N TYR A 132 -5.24 3.95 1.80
CA TYR A 132 -4.12 3.00 1.78
C TYR A 132 -4.61 1.56 1.57
N PHE A 133 -3.96 0.85 0.65
CA PHE A 133 -4.13 -0.57 0.33
C PHE A 133 -2.82 -1.33 0.48
N SER A 134 -2.46 -1.67 1.72
CA SER A 134 -1.23 -2.41 2.05
C SER A 134 0.06 -1.71 1.57
N ILE A 135 0.46 -1.88 0.31
CA ILE A 135 1.63 -1.27 -0.33
C ILE A 135 1.27 -0.28 -1.44
N TYR A 136 -0.01 -0.18 -1.78
CA TYR A 136 -0.54 0.77 -2.75
C TYR A 136 -1.27 1.88 -2.01
N ALA A 137 -1.22 3.10 -2.53
CA ALA A 137 -2.07 4.18 -2.05
C ALA A 137 -2.86 4.78 -3.22
N PHE A 138 -4.10 5.16 -2.96
CA PHE A 138 -4.93 5.94 -3.85
C PHE A 138 -5.17 7.30 -3.20
N VAL A 139 -4.91 8.38 -3.93
CA VAL A 139 -4.95 9.74 -3.40
C VAL A 139 -5.68 10.64 -4.37
N ILE A 140 -6.59 11.48 -3.86
CA ILE A 140 -7.11 12.64 -4.58
C ILE A 140 -6.34 13.86 -4.07
N VAL A 141 -5.58 14.51 -4.95
CA VAL A 141 -4.70 15.62 -4.59
C VAL A 141 -4.83 16.78 -5.56
N LYS A 142 -4.54 17.99 -5.08
CA LYS A 142 -4.44 19.16 -5.96
C LYS A 142 -3.27 19.01 -6.92
N ARG A 143 -3.51 19.33 -8.19
CA ARG A 143 -2.55 19.17 -9.30
C ARG A 143 -1.21 19.86 -9.01
N ASN A 144 -1.24 21.04 -8.40
CA ASN A 144 -0.03 21.82 -8.08
C ASN A 144 0.77 21.24 -6.89
N MET A 145 0.17 20.41 -6.05
CA MET A 145 0.80 19.83 -4.87
C MET A 145 1.44 18.46 -5.15
N LEU A 146 1.09 17.81 -6.26
CA LEU A 146 1.50 16.45 -6.55
C LEU A 146 3.02 16.28 -6.58
N GLN A 147 3.73 17.15 -7.29
CA GLN A 147 5.19 17.04 -7.41
C GLN A 147 5.88 17.14 -6.04
N ASN A 148 5.52 18.16 -5.26
CA ASN A 148 6.04 18.36 -3.92
C ASN A 148 5.72 17.17 -2.99
N PHE A 149 4.48 16.64 -3.07
CA PHE A 149 4.09 15.46 -2.29
C PHE A 149 4.92 14.23 -2.66
N HIS A 150 5.14 13.98 -3.95
CA HIS A 150 5.95 12.86 -4.44
C HIS A 150 7.42 12.99 -3.97
N GLU A 151 8.00 14.19 -4.00
CA GLU A 151 9.35 14.46 -3.51
C GLU A 151 9.47 14.23 -2.00
N ILE A 152 8.51 14.73 -1.22
CA ILE A 152 8.46 14.52 0.23
C ILE A 152 8.38 13.02 0.55
N LEU A 153 7.49 12.28 -0.12
CA LEU A 153 7.34 10.84 0.09
C LEU A 153 8.66 10.09 -0.13
N ASN A 154 9.36 10.37 -1.23
CA ASN A 154 10.64 9.74 -1.53
C ASN A 154 11.79 10.23 -0.62
N SER A 155 11.70 11.44 -0.06
CA SER A 155 12.67 11.93 0.92
C SER A 155 12.53 11.26 2.29
N ILE A 156 11.32 10.87 2.70
CA ILE A 156 11.09 10.23 4.01
C ILE A 156 11.67 8.81 4.02
N PHE A 157 11.57 8.10 2.90
CA PHE A 157 12.06 6.73 2.76
C PHE A 157 12.99 6.59 1.54
N PRO A 158 14.26 7.06 1.64
CA PRO A 158 15.19 7.01 0.51
C PRO A 158 15.44 5.59 -0.02
N ASP A 159 15.36 4.58 0.87
CA ASP A 159 15.49 3.15 0.54
C ASP A 159 14.24 2.57 -0.14
N ALA A 160 13.08 3.22 -0.02
CA ALA A 160 11.81 2.78 -0.59
C ALA A 160 11.30 3.84 -1.57
N GLN A 161 11.65 3.67 -2.85
CA GLN A 161 11.23 4.59 -3.90
C GLN A 161 9.75 4.35 -4.25
N PHE A 162 8.95 5.40 -4.22
CA PHE A 162 7.56 5.44 -4.64
C PHE A 162 7.47 5.84 -6.10
N THR A 163 6.63 5.14 -6.85
CA THR A 163 6.20 5.52 -8.20
C THR A 163 4.74 5.95 -8.16
N SER A 164 4.36 6.90 -9.00
CA SER A 164 2.97 7.35 -9.13
C SER A 164 2.43 7.14 -10.54
N GLU A 165 1.18 6.66 -10.63
CA GLU A 165 0.38 6.70 -11.85
C GLU A 165 -0.71 7.77 -11.69
N GLU A 166 -0.76 8.71 -12.64
CA GLU A 166 -1.65 9.86 -12.63
C GLU A 166 -2.90 9.63 -13.48
N GLU A 167 -4.02 10.23 -13.09
CA GLU A 167 -5.22 10.31 -13.91
C GLU A 167 -4.93 10.93 -15.29
N ARG A 168 -5.26 10.19 -16.36
CA ARG A 168 -5.16 10.62 -17.76
C ARG A 168 -6.48 10.38 -18.45
N ASP A 169 -6.91 11.35 -19.27
CA ASP A 169 -8.19 11.28 -19.99
C ASP A 169 -9.38 10.91 -19.07
N GLN A 170 -9.41 11.53 -17.87
CA GLN A 170 -10.41 11.30 -16.83
C GLN A 170 -10.43 9.86 -16.28
N GLN A 171 -9.35 9.10 -16.47
CA GLN A 171 -9.27 7.69 -16.11
C GLN A 171 -8.01 7.41 -15.28
N LEU A 172 -8.15 6.55 -14.29
CA LEU A 172 -7.04 6.00 -13.52
C LEU A 172 -7.24 4.50 -13.30
N PRO A 173 -6.42 3.65 -13.94
CA PRO A 173 -6.33 2.25 -13.56
C PRO A 173 -5.72 2.11 -12.16
N PHE A 174 -6.38 1.39 -11.28
CA PHE A 174 -5.85 1.08 -9.95
C PHE A 174 -6.24 -0.33 -9.54
N LEU A 175 -5.23 -1.19 -9.30
CA LEU A 175 -5.41 -2.63 -9.13
C LEU A 175 -6.20 -3.23 -10.32
N ASP A 176 -7.33 -3.89 -10.04
CA ASP A 176 -8.24 -4.49 -11.03
C ASP A 176 -9.48 -3.61 -11.30
N VAL A 177 -9.42 -2.31 -10.97
CA VAL A 177 -10.51 -1.34 -11.12
C VAL A 177 -10.07 -0.16 -11.97
N LEU A 178 -10.92 0.28 -12.89
CA LEU A 178 -10.77 1.51 -13.66
C LEU A 178 -11.63 2.57 -13.00
N PHE A 179 -11.00 3.62 -12.47
CA PHE A 179 -11.69 4.80 -11.96
C PHE A 179 -11.91 5.77 -13.10
N MET A 180 -13.14 6.24 -13.26
CA MET A 180 -13.56 7.14 -14.33
C MET A 180 -14.19 8.37 -13.70
N ARG A 181 -13.68 9.55 -14.03
CA ARG A 181 -14.24 10.81 -13.61
C ARG A 181 -15.28 11.27 -14.62
N THR A 182 -16.50 11.50 -14.17
CA THR A 182 -17.59 12.03 -15.00
C THR A 182 -17.48 13.55 -15.16
N PHE A 183 -18.20 14.11 -16.12
CA PHE A 183 -18.23 15.57 -16.34
C PHE A 183 -18.74 16.36 -15.13
N ASP A 184 -19.63 15.77 -14.32
CA ASP A 184 -20.12 16.36 -13.06
C ASP A 184 -19.19 16.12 -11.86
N GLY A 185 -17.99 15.59 -12.11
CA GLY A 185 -16.91 15.37 -11.13
C GLY A 185 -17.08 14.12 -10.27
N LYS A 186 -18.11 13.29 -10.49
CA LYS A 186 -18.29 12.03 -9.76
C LYS A 186 -17.29 10.98 -10.22
N ILE A 187 -17.12 9.97 -9.37
CA ILE A 187 -16.26 8.83 -9.64
C ILE A 187 -17.16 7.63 -9.97
N GLU A 188 -17.03 7.13 -11.18
CA GLU A 188 -17.57 5.84 -11.61
C GLU A 188 -16.45 4.81 -11.66
N THR A 189 -16.80 3.53 -11.53
CA THR A 189 -15.82 2.45 -11.55
C THR A 189 -16.27 1.31 -12.44
N THR A 190 -15.32 0.66 -13.10
CA THR A 190 -15.54 -0.58 -13.84
C THR A 190 -14.37 -1.53 -13.63
N VAL A 191 -14.55 -2.80 -14.01
CA VAL A 191 -13.47 -3.79 -13.92
C VAL A 191 -12.38 -3.45 -14.94
N TYR A 192 -11.14 -3.35 -14.48
CA TYR A 192 -9.97 -3.15 -15.34
C TYR A 192 -9.13 -4.42 -15.38
N ARG A 193 -8.73 -4.82 -16.59
CA ARG A 193 -7.75 -5.91 -16.79
C ARG A 193 -6.59 -5.36 -17.59
N LYS A 194 -5.39 -5.39 -17.01
CA LYS A 194 -4.17 -5.04 -17.74
C LYS A 194 -4.04 -5.94 -18.97
N ALA A 195 -3.75 -5.35 -20.12
CA ALA A 195 -3.55 -6.09 -21.35
C ALA A 195 -2.41 -7.11 -21.17
N THR A 196 -2.66 -8.35 -21.60
CA THR A 196 -1.66 -9.41 -21.57
C THR A 196 -0.82 -9.31 -22.84
N ASN A 197 0.51 -9.40 -22.73
CA ASN A 197 1.36 -9.56 -23.91
C ASN A 197 1.17 -10.99 -24.46
N THR A 198 0.23 -11.16 -25.39
CA THR A 198 0.02 -12.40 -26.16
C THR A 198 0.90 -12.41 -27.42
N THR A 199 2.22 -12.28 -27.24
CA THR A 199 3.18 -12.71 -28.26
C THR A 199 3.47 -14.18 -28.02
N GLN A 200 2.64 -15.04 -28.63
CA GLN A 200 2.90 -16.46 -28.79
C GLN A 200 3.33 -16.72 -30.23
#